data_AF-A0A6C0Y6J1-F1
#
_entry.id   AF-A0A6C0Y6J1-F1
#
_cell.length_a   1.000
_cell.length_b   1.000
_cell.length_c   1.000
_cell.angle_alpha   90.00
_cell.angle_beta   90.00
_cell.angle_gamma   90.00
#
_symmetry.space_group_name_H-M   'P 1'
#
loop_
_entity.id
_entity.type
_entity.pdbx_description
1 polymer ?
#
loop_
_entity_poly.entity_id
_entity_poly.type
_entity_poly.pdbx_seq_one_letter_code
_entity_poly.pdbx_strand_id
1 'polypeptide(L)'
;MNTNVDYEKLGSLVANLELAGKAGKVFNPVLQMRSIDVLFKSMPPTDTDQTIWQRTQSIYIKRKLACAKPEWHDSVFIPTEVWMSILEPFSPALTNHRLDRTMFNAMFAQLSCLATWRYSQGVYRIDPYSYKRVFNLNAGSILSIKHINHFPEWCIYIETPNYKYLGREVKGVLVQRNYMNEFDRNKQPDSLIISLDMDKIYDQENDTMNPAPYAVFNTNTLEDKSLRDCFMFGYAGTINARRKNIPSEYLFWTEETLTQVFGPIFSLINLICEPTILVESENYIGVKPSYKNIEASFISMKGNKPNYKLQAPSNPRMWSVASNVGKNKRLYDLRKTHGMEFTSPELEWFININGELEIKQPEFMSFEEMIELTRSVKIPT
;
A
#
# COMPACT_ATOMS: atom_id res chain seq x y z
N MET A 1 -21.90 11.76 29.46
CA MET A 1 -21.04 12.95 29.36
C MET A 1 -20.96 13.32 27.88
N ASN A 2 -21.23 14.58 27.52
CA ASN A 2 -21.15 15.03 26.12
C ASN A 2 -19.69 15.05 25.66
N THR A 3 -19.31 14.04 24.88
CA THR A 3 -18.01 13.87 24.24
C THR A 3 -18.01 14.56 22.88
N ASN A 4 -18.00 15.89 22.85
CA ASN A 4 -17.85 16.60 21.59
C ASN A 4 -16.37 16.62 21.20
N VAL A 5 -16.01 15.78 20.22
CA VAL A 5 -14.78 15.95 19.46
C VAL A 5 -14.80 17.36 18.86
N ASP A 6 -13.69 18.09 18.95
CA ASP A 6 -13.57 19.43 18.38
C ASP A 6 -13.37 19.33 16.85
N TYR A 7 -14.49 19.13 16.15
CA TYR A 7 -14.54 18.93 14.70
C TYR A 7 -14.09 20.20 13.92
N GLU A 8 -14.22 21.39 14.49
CA GLU A 8 -13.70 22.63 13.88
C GLU A 8 -12.16 22.65 13.86
N LYS A 9 -11.54 22.26 14.98
CA LYS A 9 -10.08 22.11 15.05
C LYS A 9 -9.56 21.00 14.16
N LEU A 10 -10.31 19.91 14.02
CA LEU A 10 -9.99 18.84 13.06
C LEU A 10 -10.07 19.37 11.61
N GLY A 11 -11.17 20.05 11.26
CA GLY A 11 -11.40 20.60 9.92
C GLY A 11 -10.32 21.60 9.49
N SER A 12 -9.96 22.54 10.37
CA SER A 12 -8.91 23.52 10.09
C SER A 12 -7.52 22.88 9.89
N LEU A 13 -7.18 21.85 10.67
CA LEU A 13 -5.92 21.15 10.50
C LEU A 13 -5.89 20.30 9.22
N VAL A 14 -6.98 19.60 8.90
CA VAL A 14 -7.11 18.85 7.64
C VAL A 14 -6.97 19.80 6.45
N ALA A 15 -7.60 20.97 6.49
CA ALA A 15 -7.46 21.97 5.43
C ALA A 15 -6.01 22.45 5.26
N ASN A 16 -5.29 22.70 6.37
CA ASN A 16 -3.87 23.10 6.32
C ASN A 16 -2.98 21.98 5.77
N LEU A 17 -3.25 20.74 6.16
CA LEU A 17 -2.57 19.55 5.66
C LEU A 17 -2.84 19.36 4.16
N GLU A 18 -4.07 19.54 3.70
CA GLU A 18 -4.43 19.50 2.28
C GLU A 18 -3.73 20.58 1.45
N LEU A 19 -3.65 21.82 1.96
CA LEU A 19 -2.91 22.90 1.32
C LEU A 19 -1.42 22.56 1.18
N ALA A 20 -0.82 21.97 2.21
CA ALA A 20 0.57 21.50 2.17
C ALA A 20 0.75 20.34 1.16
N GLY A 21 -0.23 19.45 1.05
CA GLY A 21 -0.28 18.39 0.03
C GLY A 21 -0.35 18.93 -1.39
N LYS A 22 -1.25 19.88 -1.65
CA LYS A 22 -1.38 20.56 -2.96
C LYS A 22 -0.11 21.31 -3.35
N ALA A 23 0.62 21.84 -2.38
CA ALA A 23 1.92 22.47 -2.59
C ALA A 23 3.08 21.46 -2.81
N GLY A 24 2.79 20.16 -2.88
CA GLY A 24 3.77 19.09 -3.07
C GLY A 24 4.68 18.86 -1.86
N LYS A 25 4.40 19.47 -0.71
CA LYS A 25 5.27 19.43 0.49
C LYS A 25 5.04 18.19 1.36
N VAL A 26 3.92 17.50 1.17
CA VAL A 26 3.58 16.32 1.97
C VAL A 26 2.92 15.25 1.10
N PHE A 27 3.37 14.02 1.26
CA PHE A 27 2.84 12.86 0.55
C PHE A 27 1.44 12.49 1.04
N ASN A 28 0.51 12.12 0.15
CA ASN A 28 -0.92 11.99 0.48
C ASN A 28 -1.23 11.00 1.63
N PRO A 29 -0.73 9.75 1.65
CA PRO A 29 -0.99 8.86 2.79
C PRO A 29 -0.38 9.36 4.11
N VAL A 30 0.64 10.23 4.07
CA VAL A 30 1.13 10.93 5.29
C VAL A 30 0.11 11.95 5.79
N LEU A 31 -0.54 12.68 4.87
CA LEU A 31 -1.62 13.61 5.25
C LEU A 31 -2.80 12.87 5.86
N GLN A 32 -3.19 11.76 5.27
CA GLN A 32 -4.24 10.88 5.80
C GLN A 32 -3.87 10.36 7.18
N MET A 33 -2.66 9.83 7.34
CA MET A 33 -2.15 9.35 8.63
C MET A 33 -2.08 10.46 9.68
N ARG A 34 -1.65 11.67 9.33
CA ARG A 34 -1.63 12.81 10.25
C ARG A 34 -3.03 13.23 10.67
N SER A 35 -3.98 13.20 9.74
CA SER A 35 -5.40 13.51 10.02
C SER A 35 -5.97 12.48 10.98
N ILE A 36 -5.68 11.20 10.78
CA ILE A 36 -6.05 10.10 11.69
C ILE A 36 -5.39 10.25 13.06
N ASP A 37 -4.10 10.61 13.11
CA ASP A 37 -3.40 10.84 14.38
C ASP A 37 -4.06 11.93 15.21
N VAL A 38 -4.52 13.00 14.55
CA VAL A 38 -5.18 14.12 15.22
C VAL A 38 -6.56 13.70 15.70
N LEU A 39 -7.31 13.01 14.84
CA LEU A 39 -8.60 12.44 15.20
C LEU A 39 -8.48 11.55 16.43
N PHE A 40 -7.55 10.59 16.42
CA PHE A 40 -7.33 9.67 17.54
C PHE A 40 -6.84 10.36 18.82
N LYS A 41 -6.10 11.46 18.72
CA LYS A 41 -5.71 12.28 19.88
C LYS A 41 -6.86 13.12 20.43
N SER A 42 -7.83 13.49 19.59
CA SER A 42 -9.01 14.27 19.99
C SER A 42 -10.12 13.42 20.59
N MET A 43 -10.06 12.10 20.40
CA MET A 43 -11.03 11.17 20.98
C MET A 43 -10.80 11.05 22.49
N PRO A 44 -11.89 10.96 23.29
CA PRO A 44 -11.77 10.69 24.70
C PRO A 44 -11.05 9.35 24.92
N PRO A 45 -10.23 9.23 25.97
CA PRO A 45 -9.69 7.93 26.36
C PRO A 45 -10.82 6.92 26.56
N THR A 46 -10.57 5.66 26.18
CA THR A 46 -11.50 4.55 26.48
C THR A 46 -11.51 4.25 27.98
N ASP A 47 -12.39 3.36 28.44
CA ASP A 47 -12.46 2.90 29.84
C ASP A 47 -11.11 2.42 30.44
N THR A 48 -10.11 2.15 29.59
CA THR A 48 -8.75 1.76 29.97
C THR A 48 -7.72 2.90 30.00
N ASP A 49 -8.13 4.16 29.81
CA ASP A 49 -7.26 5.36 29.70
C ASP A 49 -6.16 5.30 28.62
N GLN A 50 -6.22 4.32 27.71
CA GLN A 50 -5.23 4.14 26.65
C GLN A 50 -5.69 4.77 25.33
N THR A 51 -4.80 5.54 24.71
CA THR A 51 -4.92 5.94 23.31
C THR A 51 -4.83 4.72 22.37
N ILE A 52 -5.30 4.85 21.14
CA ILE A 52 -5.19 3.81 20.10
C ILE A 52 -3.74 3.33 19.96
N TRP A 53 -2.77 4.24 19.92
CA TRP A 53 -1.35 3.87 19.76
C TRP A 53 -0.76 3.15 20.97
N GLN A 54 -1.21 3.50 22.19
CA GLN A 54 -0.82 2.76 23.38
C GLN A 54 -1.41 1.34 23.37
N ARG A 55 -2.66 1.17 22.94
CA ARG A 55 -3.28 -0.16 22.77
C ARG A 55 -2.55 -0.98 21.70
N THR A 56 -2.28 -0.39 20.53
CA THR A 56 -1.50 -1.02 19.45
C THR A 56 -0.15 -1.51 19.98
N GLN A 57 0.59 -0.65 20.69
CA GLN A 57 1.87 -1.02 21.26
C GLN A 57 1.75 -2.14 22.30
N SER A 58 0.81 -2.03 23.25
CA SER A 58 0.60 -3.07 24.26
C SER A 58 0.28 -4.43 23.64
N ILE A 59 -0.61 -4.47 22.64
CA ILE A 59 -0.97 -5.72 21.95
C ILE A 59 0.22 -6.28 21.18
N TYR A 60 0.93 -5.45 20.43
CA TYR A 60 2.10 -5.89 19.66
C TYR A 60 3.22 -6.43 20.55
N ILE A 61 3.53 -5.72 21.65
CA ILE A 61 4.56 -6.14 22.60
C ILE A 61 4.12 -7.41 23.33
N LYS A 62 2.86 -7.50 23.77
CA LYS A 62 2.34 -8.70 24.42
C LYS A 62 2.49 -9.92 23.51
N ARG A 63 2.21 -9.80 22.21
CA ARG A 63 2.47 -10.86 21.21
C ARG A 63 3.94 -11.27 21.20
N LYS A 64 4.87 -10.33 21.18
CA LYS A 64 6.32 -10.63 21.12
C LYS A 64 6.88 -11.24 22.41
N LEU A 65 6.32 -10.88 23.56
CA LEU A 65 6.72 -11.41 24.86
C LEU A 65 5.96 -12.67 25.28
N ALA A 66 4.88 -13.04 24.59
CA ALA A 66 4.13 -14.27 24.88
C ALA A 66 4.96 -15.50 24.51
N CYS A 67 5.61 -16.10 25.51
CA CYS A 67 6.54 -17.22 25.34
C CYS A 67 5.90 -18.55 24.90
N ALA A 68 4.56 -18.66 24.82
CA ALA A 68 3.89 -19.94 24.60
C ALA A 68 3.18 -20.08 23.23
N LYS A 69 2.59 -19.02 22.68
CA LYS A 69 1.93 -19.02 21.34
C LYS A 69 1.85 -17.60 20.78
N PRO A 70 2.66 -17.21 19.77
CA PRO A 70 2.35 -16.02 19.00
C PRO A 70 1.16 -16.34 18.12
N GLU A 71 0.17 -15.46 18.12
CA GLU A 71 -1.14 -15.74 17.53
C GLU A 71 -1.10 -15.71 15.99
N TRP A 72 -0.24 -14.88 15.36
CA TRP A 72 -0.17 -14.75 13.89
C TRP A 72 1.26 -14.64 13.33
N HIS A 73 1.41 -14.78 12.00
CA HIS A 73 2.69 -14.84 11.27
C HIS A 73 3.43 -13.48 11.28
N ASP A 74 4.77 -13.48 11.23
CA ASP A 74 5.59 -12.27 11.38
C ASP A 74 5.44 -11.29 10.19
N SER A 75 5.02 -11.77 9.02
CA SER A 75 4.71 -10.91 7.85
C SER A 75 3.35 -10.19 7.93
N VAL A 76 2.62 -10.35 9.03
CA VAL A 76 1.45 -9.53 9.38
C VAL A 76 1.77 -8.74 10.64
N PHE A 77 1.59 -7.42 10.58
CA PHE A 77 1.84 -6.54 11.72
C PHE A 77 0.83 -6.85 12.84
N ILE A 78 -0.45 -6.58 12.57
CA ILE A 78 -1.61 -6.90 13.39
C ILE A 78 -2.75 -7.29 12.42
N PRO A 79 -3.43 -8.44 12.61
CA PRO A 79 -4.55 -8.87 11.78
C PRO A 79 -5.73 -7.89 11.82
N THR A 80 -6.57 -7.90 10.79
CA THR A 80 -7.79 -7.08 10.70
C THR A 80 -8.68 -7.27 11.92
N GLU A 81 -8.87 -8.50 12.38
CA GLU A 81 -9.73 -8.84 13.52
C GLU A 81 -9.21 -8.23 14.82
N VAL A 82 -7.89 -8.23 14.99
CA VAL A 82 -7.26 -7.62 16.16
C VAL A 82 -7.33 -6.10 16.07
N TRP A 83 -7.13 -5.52 14.88
CA TRP A 83 -7.40 -4.10 14.65
C TRP A 83 -8.86 -3.72 14.99
N MET A 84 -9.84 -4.59 14.73
CA MET A 84 -11.25 -4.33 15.10
C MET A 84 -11.39 -4.15 16.60
N SER A 85 -10.77 -5.02 17.39
CA SER A 85 -10.77 -4.90 18.86
C SER A 85 -10.04 -3.65 19.38
N ILE A 86 -9.09 -3.11 18.61
CA ILE A 86 -8.40 -1.85 18.94
C ILE A 86 -9.30 -0.65 18.68
N LEU A 87 -10.02 -0.65 17.55
CA LEU A 87 -10.82 0.48 17.08
C LEU A 87 -12.27 0.47 17.57
N GLU A 88 -12.84 -0.69 17.91
CA GLU A 88 -14.23 -0.85 18.33
C GLU A 88 -14.63 0.08 19.48
N PRO A 89 -13.82 0.27 20.54
CA PRO A 89 -14.14 1.21 21.61
C PRO A 89 -14.23 2.68 21.15
N PHE A 90 -13.61 3.01 20.01
CA PHE A 90 -13.65 4.33 19.39
C PHE A 90 -14.72 4.43 18.30
N SER A 91 -15.44 3.33 18.01
CA SER A 91 -16.45 3.29 16.96
C SER A 91 -17.58 4.32 17.13
N PRO A 92 -18.09 4.66 18.34
CA PRO A 92 -19.09 5.72 18.47
C PRO A 92 -18.60 7.07 17.98
N ALA A 93 -17.37 7.44 18.35
CA ALA A 93 -16.73 8.70 17.94
C ALA A 93 -16.35 8.71 16.45
N LEU A 94 -15.92 7.56 15.91
CA LEU A 94 -15.59 7.40 14.50
C LEU A 94 -16.81 7.46 13.58
N THR A 95 -17.94 6.97 14.08
CA THR A 95 -19.16 6.81 13.27
C THR A 95 -20.15 7.95 13.43
N ASN A 96 -19.98 8.80 14.45
CA ASN A 96 -20.99 9.76 14.90
C ASN A 96 -22.39 9.11 15.02
N HIS A 97 -22.44 7.81 15.35
CA HIS A 97 -23.65 6.97 15.36
C HIS A 97 -24.45 6.90 14.05
N ARG A 98 -23.88 7.35 12.93
CA ARG A 98 -24.58 7.51 11.63
C ARG A 98 -24.16 6.52 10.56
N LEU A 99 -23.11 5.73 10.80
CA LEU A 99 -22.61 4.81 9.79
C LEU A 99 -23.36 3.47 9.83
N ASP A 100 -23.77 2.98 8.66
CA ASP A 100 -24.21 1.59 8.53
C ASP A 100 -23.01 0.63 8.66
N ARG A 101 -23.30 -0.66 8.83
CA ARG A 101 -22.27 -1.72 8.99
C ARG A 101 -21.28 -1.77 7.83
N THR A 102 -21.71 -1.44 6.61
CA THR A 102 -20.86 -1.49 5.41
C THR A 102 -19.87 -0.33 5.41
N MET A 103 -20.32 0.88 5.73
CA MET A 103 -19.46 2.06 5.83
C MET A 103 -18.48 1.93 7.00
N PHE A 104 -18.92 1.33 8.10
CA PHE A 104 -18.04 0.98 9.21
C PHE A 104 -16.92 0.02 8.77
N ASN A 105 -17.25 -1.05 8.04
CA ASN A 105 -16.25 -1.99 7.53
C ASN A 105 -15.26 -1.34 6.55
N ALA A 106 -15.73 -0.43 5.69
CA ALA A 106 -14.88 0.28 4.75
C ALA A 106 -13.90 1.25 5.42
N MET A 107 -14.41 2.03 6.37
CA MET A 107 -13.60 2.88 7.22
C MET A 107 -12.58 2.04 8.00
N PHE A 108 -13.02 0.90 8.53
CA PHE A 108 -12.18 -0.01 9.28
C PHE A 108 -11.01 -0.56 8.45
N ALA A 109 -11.27 -1.09 7.25
CA ALA A 109 -10.24 -1.62 6.37
C ALA A 109 -9.21 -0.55 5.95
N GLN A 110 -9.67 0.68 5.71
CA GLN A 110 -8.78 1.79 5.40
C GLN A 110 -7.92 2.19 6.62
N LEU A 111 -8.53 2.30 7.80
CA LEU A 111 -7.82 2.61 9.04
C LEU A 111 -6.80 1.52 9.39
N SER A 112 -7.11 0.23 9.19
CA SER A 112 -6.17 -0.86 9.43
C SER A 112 -4.97 -0.79 8.48
N CYS A 113 -5.20 -0.48 7.20
CA CYS A 113 -4.14 -0.30 6.22
C CYS A 113 -3.23 0.87 6.61
N LEU A 114 -3.79 2.05 6.90
CA LEU A 114 -3.05 3.25 7.27
C LEU A 114 -2.29 3.06 8.60
N ALA A 115 -2.94 2.48 9.61
CA ALA A 115 -2.34 2.22 10.91
C ALA A 115 -1.22 1.18 10.83
N THR A 116 -1.31 0.20 9.93
CA THR A 116 -0.22 -0.74 9.64
C THR A 116 0.90 -0.08 8.86
N TRP A 117 0.57 0.68 7.81
CA TRP A 117 1.54 1.42 6.99
C TRP A 117 2.30 2.47 7.79
N ARG A 118 1.70 3.06 8.82
CA ARG A 118 2.33 4.04 9.74
C ARG A 118 3.75 3.68 10.17
N TYR A 119 4.00 2.41 10.42
CA TYR A 119 5.26 1.90 10.98
C TYR A 119 6.33 1.65 9.93
N SER A 120 5.91 1.51 8.68
CA SER A 120 6.77 1.22 7.54
C SER A 120 7.01 2.49 6.72
N GLN A 121 5.93 3.20 6.40
CA GLN A 121 5.85 4.34 5.50
C GLN A 121 6.58 4.11 4.17
N GLY A 122 6.63 2.85 3.71
CA GLY A 122 7.23 2.48 2.43
C GLY A 122 6.36 2.96 1.28
N VAL A 123 6.95 3.77 0.40
CA VAL A 123 6.32 4.33 -0.81
C VAL A 123 7.07 3.83 -2.03
N TYR A 124 6.38 3.10 -2.89
CA TYR A 124 6.94 2.42 -4.05
C TYR A 124 6.57 3.19 -5.32
N ARG A 125 7.59 3.79 -5.94
CA ARG A 125 7.49 4.51 -7.20
C ARG A 125 8.13 3.69 -8.30
N ILE A 126 7.32 3.29 -9.26
CA ILE A 126 7.77 2.46 -10.38
C ILE A 126 8.33 3.36 -11.48
N ASP A 127 9.45 2.96 -12.09
CA ASP A 127 10.00 3.68 -13.24
C ASP A 127 8.92 3.86 -14.33
N PRO A 128 8.79 5.05 -14.94
CA PRO A 128 7.72 5.34 -15.90
C PRO A 128 7.63 4.36 -17.07
N TYR A 129 8.76 3.83 -17.55
CA TYR A 129 8.77 2.83 -18.62
C TYR A 129 8.15 1.52 -18.14
N SER A 130 8.63 1.01 -17.00
CA SER A 130 8.15 -0.22 -16.39
C SER A 130 6.67 -0.10 -16.02
N TYR A 131 6.25 1.02 -15.41
CA TYR A 131 4.86 1.31 -15.08
C TYR A 131 3.96 1.22 -16.32
N LYS A 132 4.32 1.91 -17.41
CA LYS A 132 3.56 1.87 -18.67
C LYS A 132 3.45 0.45 -19.22
N ARG A 133 4.49 -0.38 -19.07
CA ARG A 133 4.49 -1.76 -19.56
C ARG A 133 3.63 -2.69 -18.71
N VAL A 134 3.79 -2.66 -17.39
CA VAL A 134 3.08 -3.62 -16.52
C VAL A 134 1.65 -3.18 -16.22
N PHE A 135 1.43 -1.88 -15.98
CA PHE A 135 0.14 -1.34 -15.59
C PHE A 135 -0.79 -1.12 -16.79
N ASN A 136 -0.36 -0.35 -17.80
CA ASN A 136 -1.26 0.04 -18.90
C ASN A 136 -1.52 -1.09 -19.90
N LEU A 137 -0.59 -2.05 -20.02
CA LEU A 137 -0.80 -3.24 -20.86
C LEU A 137 -1.41 -4.41 -20.08
N ASN A 138 -1.76 -4.21 -18.80
CA ASN A 138 -2.32 -5.20 -17.90
C ASN A 138 -1.49 -6.51 -17.86
N ALA A 139 -0.17 -6.36 -17.93
CA ALA A 139 0.78 -7.46 -17.98
C ALA A 139 1.00 -8.00 -16.57
N GLY A 140 0.60 -9.25 -16.29
CA GLY A 140 0.63 -9.81 -14.93
C GLY A 140 -0.60 -9.43 -14.09
N SER A 141 -1.77 -9.34 -14.74
CA SER A 141 -3.07 -9.01 -14.12
C SER A 141 -3.63 -10.08 -13.19
N ILE A 142 -2.87 -11.15 -12.95
CA ILE A 142 -3.17 -12.24 -12.03
C ILE A 142 -2.10 -12.20 -10.95
N LEU A 143 -2.52 -12.18 -9.70
CA LEU A 143 -1.59 -12.11 -8.58
C LEU A 143 -0.92 -13.48 -8.35
N SER A 144 0.42 -13.52 -8.33
CA SER A 144 1.17 -14.77 -8.13
C SER A 144 1.48 -15.01 -6.66
N ILE A 145 1.12 -16.17 -6.11
CA ILE A 145 1.45 -16.52 -4.71
C ILE A 145 2.97 -16.58 -4.51
N LYS A 146 3.70 -17.08 -5.50
CA LYS A 146 5.17 -17.09 -5.50
C LYS A 146 5.73 -15.69 -5.29
N HIS A 147 5.17 -14.68 -5.95
CA HIS A 147 5.58 -13.29 -5.73
C HIS A 147 5.13 -12.79 -4.34
N ILE A 148 3.87 -12.99 -3.93
CA ILE A 148 3.37 -12.52 -2.62
C ILE A 148 4.20 -13.05 -1.43
N ASN A 149 4.82 -14.23 -1.56
CA ASN A 149 5.73 -14.74 -0.52
C ASN A 149 6.94 -13.83 -0.26
N HIS A 150 7.31 -12.99 -1.23
CA HIS A 150 8.36 -11.98 -1.16
C HIS A 150 7.84 -10.58 -0.83
N PHE A 151 6.58 -10.45 -0.40
CA PHE A 151 5.97 -9.16 -0.07
C PHE A 151 6.82 -8.42 1.00
N PRO A 152 7.30 -7.19 0.70
CA PRO A 152 8.46 -6.63 1.38
C PRO A 152 8.15 -6.08 2.77
N GLU A 153 7.04 -5.37 2.96
CA GLU A 153 6.68 -4.70 4.21
C GLU A 153 5.25 -5.13 4.64
N TRP A 154 4.84 -4.95 5.90
CA TRP A 154 3.50 -5.37 6.34
C TRP A 154 2.36 -4.70 5.57
N CYS A 155 2.58 -3.44 5.20
CA CYS A 155 1.75 -2.68 4.29
C CYS A 155 2.64 -1.73 3.49
N ILE A 156 2.34 -1.58 2.20
CA ILE A 156 3.06 -0.71 1.27
C ILE A 156 2.08 0.27 0.62
N TYR A 157 2.61 1.42 0.21
CA TYR A 157 1.89 2.34 -0.68
C TYR A 157 2.53 2.31 -2.06
N ILE A 158 1.73 2.09 -3.10
CA ILE A 158 2.19 2.09 -4.50
C ILE A 158 1.60 3.31 -5.20
N GLU A 159 2.43 4.14 -5.82
CA GLU A 159 1.94 5.27 -6.62
C GLU A 159 1.27 4.79 -7.94
N THR A 160 0.16 5.42 -8.33
CA THR A 160 -0.59 5.06 -9.55
C THR A 160 -0.84 6.26 -10.45
N PRO A 161 0.21 6.86 -11.04
CA PRO A 161 0.07 8.08 -11.84
C PRO A 161 -0.89 7.90 -13.01
N ASN A 162 -1.82 8.85 -13.18
CA ASN A 162 -2.85 8.88 -14.23
C ASN A 162 -3.90 7.76 -14.13
N TYR A 163 -3.89 6.94 -13.08
CA TYR A 163 -4.94 5.96 -12.87
C TYR A 163 -6.23 6.64 -12.40
N LYS A 164 -7.36 6.24 -12.98
CA LYS A 164 -8.67 6.78 -12.64
C LYS A 164 -9.64 5.67 -12.30
N TYR A 165 -10.38 5.86 -11.22
CA TYR A 165 -11.51 5.03 -10.83
C TYR A 165 -12.78 5.91 -10.82
N LEU A 166 -13.79 5.51 -11.60
CA LEU A 166 -15.03 6.29 -11.80
C LEU A 166 -14.77 7.76 -12.17
N GLY A 167 -13.79 7.99 -13.06
CA GLY A 167 -13.39 9.32 -13.54
C GLY A 167 -12.59 10.16 -12.53
N ARG A 168 -12.39 9.67 -11.30
CA ARG A 168 -11.61 10.33 -10.25
C ARG A 168 -10.19 9.78 -10.21
N GLU A 169 -9.22 10.65 -9.95
CA GLU A 169 -7.82 10.24 -9.82
C GLU A 169 -7.62 9.35 -8.60
N VAL A 170 -6.89 8.25 -8.81
CA VAL A 170 -6.37 7.37 -7.75
C VAL A 170 -4.89 7.71 -7.64
N LYS A 171 -4.49 8.32 -6.53
CA LYS A 171 -3.10 8.79 -6.34
C LYS A 171 -2.13 7.62 -6.08
N GLY A 172 -2.66 6.57 -5.48
CA GLY A 172 -1.95 5.34 -5.21
C GLY A 172 -2.86 4.32 -4.56
N VAL A 173 -2.26 3.24 -4.07
CA VAL A 173 -2.97 2.18 -3.37
C VAL A 173 -2.20 1.74 -2.14
N LEU A 174 -2.91 1.53 -1.04
CA LEU A 174 -2.39 0.82 0.12
C LEU A 174 -2.64 -0.68 -0.09
N VAL A 175 -1.60 -1.47 0.10
CA VAL A 175 -1.67 -2.94 0.00
C VAL A 175 -1.19 -3.50 1.33
N GLN A 176 -2.08 -4.13 2.09
CA GLN A 176 -1.79 -4.73 3.38
C GLN A 176 -1.88 -6.25 3.28
N ARG A 177 -0.87 -6.96 3.78
CA ARG A 177 -0.92 -8.42 3.93
C ARG A 177 -1.69 -8.80 5.19
N ASN A 178 -2.61 -9.76 5.08
CA ASN A 178 -3.51 -10.13 6.17
C ASN A 178 -4.01 -11.58 6.07
N TYR A 179 -4.94 -11.96 6.94
CA TYR A 179 -5.69 -13.21 6.88
C TYR A 179 -7.13 -12.98 6.42
N MET A 180 -7.67 -13.91 5.63
CA MET A 180 -9.10 -13.92 5.28
C MET A 180 -9.94 -14.60 6.39
N ASN A 181 -9.36 -15.63 7.00
CA ASN A 181 -10.01 -16.48 8.00
C ASN A 181 -9.17 -16.50 9.29
N GLU A 182 -9.13 -17.63 9.98
CA GLU A 182 -8.32 -17.82 11.19
C GLU A 182 -6.83 -17.57 10.94
N PHE A 183 -6.26 -16.71 11.78
CA PHE A 183 -4.82 -16.44 11.79
C PHE A 183 -4.08 -17.50 12.62
N ASP A 184 -2.97 -17.97 12.09
CA ASP A 184 -2.03 -18.88 12.76
C ASP A 184 -0.60 -18.44 12.39
N ARG A 185 0.30 -18.41 13.37
CA ARG A 185 1.72 -18.10 13.16
C ARG A 185 2.39 -18.99 12.12
N ASN A 186 2.03 -20.26 12.07
CA ASN A 186 2.65 -21.24 11.19
C ASN A 186 2.00 -21.28 9.81
N LYS A 187 0.84 -20.64 9.64
CA LYS A 187 0.15 -20.54 8.36
C LYS A 187 0.59 -19.27 7.64
N GLN A 188 0.90 -19.40 6.34
CA GLN A 188 1.11 -18.22 5.50
C GLN A 188 -0.17 -17.39 5.46
N PRO A 189 -0.08 -16.06 5.63
CA PRO A 189 -1.22 -15.17 5.45
C PRO A 189 -1.79 -15.33 4.03
N ASP A 190 -3.10 -15.47 3.95
CA ASP A 190 -3.87 -15.85 2.76
C ASP A 190 -4.72 -14.71 2.20
N SER A 191 -4.45 -13.46 2.58
CA SER A 191 -5.16 -12.32 2.00
C SER A 191 -4.32 -11.07 1.77
N LEU A 192 -4.77 -10.27 0.81
CA LEU A 192 -4.38 -8.89 0.62
C LEU A 192 -5.60 -7.97 0.77
N ILE A 193 -5.45 -6.92 1.55
CA ILE A 193 -6.40 -5.81 1.59
C ILE A 193 -5.82 -4.70 0.72
N ILE A 194 -6.57 -4.27 -0.29
CA ILE A 194 -6.17 -3.18 -1.18
C ILE A 194 -7.15 -2.03 -1.02
N SER A 195 -6.66 -0.86 -0.61
CA SER A 195 -7.45 0.37 -0.49
C SER A 195 -6.96 1.42 -1.48
N LEU A 196 -7.87 1.98 -2.27
CA LEU A 196 -7.57 2.98 -3.29
C LEU A 196 -7.42 4.36 -2.64
N ASP A 197 -6.27 5.00 -2.78
CA ASP A 197 -6.06 6.35 -2.29
C ASP A 197 -6.75 7.37 -3.22
N MET A 198 -8.01 7.65 -2.88
CA MET A 198 -8.85 8.66 -3.50
C MET A 198 -8.79 9.96 -2.69
N ASP A 199 -9.05 11.09 -3.35
CA ASP A 199 -9.18 12.38 -2.66
C ASP A 199 -10.27 12.38 -1.58
N LYS A 200 -9.91 12.92 -0.40
CA LYS A 200 -10.75 13.19 0.79
C LYS A 200 -11.35 11.96 1.49
N ILE A 201 -10.69 11.50 2.56
CA ILE A 201 -11.26 10.55 3.53
C ILE A 201 -12.31 11.24 4.41
N TYR A 202 -12.18 12.54 4.66
CA TYR A 202 -13.09 13.30 5.52
C TYR A 202 -13.84 14.34 4.69
N ASP A 203 -15.16 14.27 4.74
CA ASP A 203 -16.06 15.26 4.17
C ASP A 203 -16.39 16.30 5.23
N GLN A 204 -15.75 17.46 5.13
CA GLN A 204 -15.94 18.57 6.06
C GLN A 204 -17.36 19.14 6.02
N GLU A 205 -18.02 19.15 4.86
CA GLU A 205 -19.36 19.73 4.70
C GLU A 205 -20.41 18.88 5.41
N ASN A 206 -20.21 17.56 5.40
CA ASN A 206 -21.15 16.61 5.98
C ASN A 206 -20.72 16.08 7.35
N ASP A 207 -19.54 16.44 7.84
CA ASP A 207 -18.94 15.91 9.08
C ASP A 207 -18.92 14.36 9.06
N THR A 208 -18.50 13.78 7.93
CA THR A 208 -18.52 12.33 7.71
C THR A 208 -17.23 11.82 7.11
N MET A 209 -16.78 10.64 7.55
CA MET A 209 -15.77 9.87 6.82
C MET A 209 -16.36 9.31 5.53
N ASN A 210 -15.72 9.58 4.40
CA ASN A 210 -15.92 8.92 3.11
C ASN A 210 -14.80 7.91 2.91
N PRO A 211 -14.99 6.65 3.33
CA PRO A 211 -13.94 5.66 3.21
C PRO A 211 -13.59 5.41 1.74
N ALA A 212 -12.31 5.26 1.48
CA ALA A 212 -11.81 4.86 0.16
C ALA A 212 -12.43 3.54 -0.29
N PRO A 213 -12.64 3.33 -1.61
CA PRO A 213 -12.89 2.01 -2.15
C PRO A 213 -11.79 1.04 -1.71
N TYR A 214 -12.18 -0.17 -1.34
CA TYR A 214 -11.24 -1.23 -0.97
C TYR A 214 -11.79 -2.60 -1.39
N ALA A 215 -10.89 -3.57 -1.47
CA ALA A 215 -11.21 -4.99 -1.63
C ALA A 215 -10.31 -5.84 -0.74
N VAL A 216 -10.83 -7.00 -0.31
CA VAL A 216 -10.04 -8.07 0.29
C VAL A 216 -9.99 -9.25 -0.66
N PHE A 217 -8.77 -9.66 -0.99
CA PHE A 217 -8.50 -10.74 -1.93
C PHE A 217 -7.95 -11.94 -1.19
N ASN A 218 -8.51 -13.13 -1.42
CA ASN A 218 -7.93 -14.38 -0.95
C ASN A 218 -6.79 -14.79 -1.89
N THR A 219 -5.55 -14.80 -1.42
CA THR A 219 -4.39 -15.06 -2.28
C THR A 219 -4.33 -16.49 -2.79
N ASN A 220 -4.97 -17.44 -2.11
CA ASN A 220 -4.94 -18.86 -2.49
C ASN A 220 -5.82 -19.19 -3.70
N THR A 221 -6.80 -18.34 -4.01
CA THR A 221 -7.79 -18.60 -5.07
C THR A 221 -7.58 -17.72 -6.30
N LEU A 222 -6.68 -16.74 -6.23
CA LEU A 222 -6.35 -15.85 -7.34
C LEU A 222 -5.53 -16.54 -8.46
N GLU A 223 -4.86 -17.66 -8.17
CA GLU A 223 -4.09 -18.41 -9.19
C GLU A 223 -5.00 -19.05 -10.25
N ASP A 224 -6.24 -19.40 -9.88
CA ASP A 224 -7.22 -20.02 -10.78
C ASP A 224 -7.92 -19.00 -11.72
N LYS A 225 -7.38 -17.77 -11.82
CA LYS A 225 -7.89 -16.65 -12.65
C LYS A 225 -9.32 -16.22 -12.31
N SER A 226 -9.85 -16.67 -11.18
CA SER A 226 -11.20 -16.40 -10.72
C SER A 226 -11.15 -15.36 -9.60
N LEU A 227 -11.68 -14.16 -9.85
CA LEU A 227 -11.83 -13.13 -8.80
C LEU A 227 -13.09 -13.39 -7.95
N ARG A 228 -13.70 -14.59 -8.05
CA ARG A 228 -14.96 -14.94 -7.40
C ARG A 228 -14.87 -14.97 -5.87
N ASP A 229 -13.68 -15.19 -5.32
CA ASP A 229 -13.44 -15.25 -3.87
C ASP A 229 -12.87 -13.92 -3.31
N CYS A 230 -13.28 -12.80 -3.90
CA CYS A 230 -13.08 -11.48 -3.30
C CYS A 230 -14.19 -11.21 -2.30
N PHE A 231 -13.85 -11.08 -1.03
CA PHE A 231 -14.80 -10.72 0.01
C PHE A 231 -14.63 -9.24 0.34
N MET A 232 -15.77 -8.55 0.46
CA MET A 232 -15.91 -7.16 0.92
C MET A 232 -15.67 -6.06 -0.14
N PHE A 233 -16.76 -5.34 -0.42
CA PHE A 233 -16.83 -4.21 -1.35
C PHE A 233 -16.82 -2.90 -0.57
N GLY A 234 -15.79 -2.07 -0.77
CA GLY A 234 -15.77 -0.69 -0.29
C GLY A 234 -16.76 0.20 -1.02
N TYR A 235 -18.01 0.22 -0.54
CA TYR A 235 -18.97 1.31 -0.26
C TYR A 235 -19.06 2.58 -1.16
N ALA A 236 -18.14 2.90 -2.05
CA ALA A 236 -18.24 4.10 -2.89
C ALA A 236 -19.48 4.09 -3.82
N GLY A 237 -20.04 2.91 -4.11
CA GLY A 237 -21.31 2.77 -4.81
C GLY A 237 -22.54 3.04 -3.92
N THR A 238 -22.61 2.53 -2.69
CA THR A 238 -23.91 2.26 -2.04
C THR A 238 -24.70 3.46 -1.52
N ILE A 239 -24.06 4.50 -0.99
CA ILE A 239 -24.79 5.67 -0.47
C ILE A 239 -24.79 6.86 -1.43
N ASN A 240 -23.71 7.07 -2.19
CA ASN A 240 -23.74 8.09 -3.24
C ASN A 240 -24.65 7.69 -4.41
N ALA A 241 -24.82 6.39 -4.72
CA ALA A 241 -25.80 5.96 -5.72
C ALA A 241 -27.24 6.27 -5.30
N ARG A 242 -27.59 5.98 -4.05
CA ARG A 242 -28.93 6.29 -3.52
C ARG A 242 -29.21 7.79 -3.43
N ARG A 243 -28.19 8.62 -3.17
CA ARG A 243 -28.34 10.09 -3.10
C ARG A 243 -28.18 10.82 -4.46
N LYS A 244 -27.50 10.23 -5.45
CA LYS A 244 -27.18 10.86 -6.75
C LYS A 244 -27.70 10.13 -7.99
N ASN A 245 -28.61 9.15 -7.87
CA ASN A 245 -29.08 8.32 -8.98
C ASN A 245 -27.93 7.64 -9.75
N ILE A 246 -26.87 7.18 -9.07
CA ILE A 246 -25.84 6.36 -9.74
C ILE A 246 -26.47 4.97 -9.97
N PRO A 247 -26.43 4.43 -11.20
CA PRO A 247 -27.07 3.15 -11.53
C PRO A 247 -26.63 2.00 -10.60
N SER A 248 -27.55 1.08 -10.32
CA SER A 248 -27.30 -0.04 -9.41
C SER A 248 -26.18 -0.97 -9.86
N GLU A 249 -25.81 -1.00 -11.15
CA GLU A 249 -24.65 -1.74 -11.64
C GLU A 249 -23.30 -1.27 -11.06
N TYR A 250 -23.22 -0.07 -10.48
CA TYR A 250 -22.02 0.42 -9.78
C TYR A 250 -21.96 0.00 -8.29
N LEU A 251 -23.00 -0.68 -7.78
CA LEU A 251 -23.10 -1.13 -6.38
C LEU A 251 -22.35 -2.44 -6.13
N PHE A 252 -22.16 -3.25 -7.18
CA PHE A 252 -21.52 -4.55 -7.12
C PHE A 252 -20.46 -4.60 -8.20
N TRP A 253 -19.20 -4.80 -7.83
CA TRP A 253 -18.18 -5.07 -8.83
C TRP A 253 -18.44 -6.45 -9.42
N THR A 254 -18.69 -6.51 -10.72
CA THR A 254 -18.63 -7.78 -11.47
C THR A 254 -17.19 -8.29 -11.50
N GLU A 255 -16.99 -9.57 -11.78
CA GLU A 255 -15.65 -10.14 -11.99
C GLU A 255 -14.86 -9.36 -13.07
N GLU A 256 -15.55 -8.90 -14.11
CA GLU A 256 -14.99 -8.02 -15.14
C GLU A 256 -14.55 -6.67 -14.56
N THR A 257 -15.40 -6.03 -13.74
CA THR A 257 -15.08 -4.74 -13.11
C THR A 257 -13.91 -4.88 -12.14
N LEU A 258 -13.87 -5.96 -11.35
CA LEU A 258 -12.75 -6.28 -10.46
C LEU A 258 -11.45 -6.45 -11.26
N THR A 259 -11.50 -7.14 -12.39
CA THR A 259 -10.34 -7.36 -13.25
C THR A 259 -9.84 -6.05 -13.85
N GLN A 260 -10.74 -5.19 -14.33
CA GLN A 260 -10.39 -3.88 -14.89
C GLN A 260 -9.80 -2.94 -13.83
N VAL A 261 -10.29 -2.99 -12.59
CA VAL A 261 -9.82 -2.13 -11.51
C VAL A 261 -8.51 -2.65 -10.92
N PHE A 262 -8.46 -3.91 -10.52
CA PHE A 262 -7.35 -4.47 -9.74
C PHE A 262 -6.31 -5.24 -10.55
N GLY A 263 -6.63 -5.69 -11.77
CA GLY A 263 -5.65 -6.34 -12.65
C GLY A 263 -4.36 -5.52 -12.80
N PRO A 264 -4.44 -4.23 -13.19
CA PRO A 264 -3.26 -3.38 -13.27
C PRO A 264 -2.53 -3.22 -11.93
N ILE A 265 -3.25 -3.21 -10.81
CA ILE A 265 -2.66 -3.13 -9.47
C ILE A 265 -1.90 -4.43 -9.13
N PHE A 266 -2.43 -5.60 -9.49
CA PHE A 266 -1.74 -6.88 -9.31
C PHE A 266 -0.44 -6.94 -10.10
N SER A 267 -0.41 -6.38 -11.32
CA SER A 267 0.81 -6.23 -12.10
C SER A 267 1.90 -5.46 -11.33
N LEU A 268 1.53 -4.39 -10.62
CA LEU A 268 2.48 -3.63 -9.79
C LEU A 268 2.97 -4.44 -8.59
N ILE A 269 2.06 -5.14 -7.92
CA ILE A 269 2.40 -5.97 -6.75
C ILE A 269 3.35 -7.09 -7.16
N ASN A 270 3.06 -7.78 -8.27
CA ASN A 270 3.93 -8.79 -8.86
C ASN A 270 5.32 -8.22 -9.16
N LEU A 271 5.40 -7.05 -9.80
CA LEU A 271 6.68 -6.40 -10.12
C LEU A 271 7.49 -6.05 -8.86
N ILE A 272 6.85 -5.51 -7.83
CA ILE A 272 7.51 -5.14 -6.55
C ILE A 272 8.04 -6.38 -5.84
N CYS A 273 7.30 -7.49 -5.93
CA CYS A 273 7.61 -8.72 -5.23
C CYS A 273 8.49 -9.69 -6.05
N GLU A 274 8.84 -9.34 -7.28
CA GLU A 274 9.73 -10.14 -8.12
C GLU A 274 11.18 -10.03 -7.60
N PRO A 275 11.81 -11.14 -7.12
CA PRO A 275 13.13 -11.08 -6.49
C PRO A 275 14.26 -10.51 -7.36
N THR A 276 14.13 -10.63 -8.68
CA THR A 276 15.11 -10.12 -9.67
C THR A 276 14.93 -8.63 -9.99
N ILE A 277 13.81 -8.01 -9.61
CA ILE A 277 13.59 -6.57 -9.79
C ILE A 277 14.40 -5.78 -8.77
N LEU A 278 15.07 -4.73 -9.26
CA LEU A 278 15.76 -3.79 -8.42
C LEU A 278 14.74 -2.89 -7.71
N VAL A 279 14.80 -2.89 -6.38
CA VAL A 279 14.11 -1.94 -5.50
C VAL A 279 15.16 -1.23 -4.69
N GLU A 280 15.33 0.07 -4.92
CA GLU A 280 16.42 0.88 -4.37
C GLU A 280 15.91 2.17 -3.74
N SER A 281 16.72 2.79 -2.88
CA SER A 281 16.44 4.09 -2.31
C SER A 281 17.72 4.90 -2.21
N GLU A 282 17.63 6.20 -2.50
CA GLU A 282 18.74 7.15 -2.32
C GLU A 282 19.13 7.30 -0.84
N ASN A 283 18.16 7.14 0.07
CA ASN A 283 18.36 7.27 1.52
C ASN A 283 18.74 5.95 2.20
N TYR A 284 18.57 4.82 1.52
CA TYR A 284 18.80 3.46 2.06
C TYR A 284 19.63 2.63 1.06
N ILE A 285 20.84 3.10 0.76
CA ILE A 285 21.74 2.50 -0.23
C ILE A 285 22.08 1.06 0.17
N GLY A 286 21.88 0.13 -0.76
CA GLY A 286 22.19 -1.30 -0.58
C GLY A 286 21.23 -2.06 0.33
N VAL A 287 20.18 -1.40 0.84
CA VAL A 287 19.18 -2.02 1.72
C VAL A 287 17.91 -2.31 0.92
N LYS A 288 17.45 -3.57 0.94
CA LYS A 288 16.12 -3.92 0.41
C LYS A 288 15.04 -3.63 1.45
N PRO A 289 13.83 -3.21 1.04
CA PRO A 289 12.71 -3.07 1.96
C PRO A 289 12.37 -4.42 2.60
N SER A 290 12.17 -4.42 3.91
CA SER A 290 11.85 -5.64 4.65
C SER A 290 11.15 -5.31 5.96
N TYR A 291 9.99 -5.92 6.23
CA TYR A 291 9.31 -5.81 7.52
C TYR A 291 10.19 -6.27 8.69
N LYS A 292 11.11 -7.22 8.46
CA LYS A 292 12.06 -7.69 9.48
C LYS A 292 13.05 -6.59 9.87
N ASN A 293 13.55 -5.83 8.90
CA ASN A 293 14.46 -4.71 9.15
C ASN A 293 13.75 -3.59 9.94
N ILE A 294 12.48 -3.34 9.62
CA ILE A 294 11.64 -2.38 10.37
C ILE A 294 11.44 -2.88 11.80
N GLU A 295 11.04 -4.14 11.96
CA GLU A 295 10.79 -4.73 13.28
C GLU A 295 12.03 -4.69 14.17
N ALA A 296 13.21 -4.98 13.62
CA ALA A 296 14.46 -4.90 14.34
C ALA A 296 14.70 -3.49 14.92
N SER A 297 14.23 -2.43 14.26
CA SER A 297 14.33 -1.05 14.76
C SER A 297 13.44 -0.75 15.98
N PHE A 298 12.44 -1.59 16.26
CA PHE A 298 11.58 -1.43 17.45
C PHE A 298 12.23 -1.99 18.72
N ILE A 299 13.36 -2.69 18.60
CA ILE A 299 14.03 -3.38 19.69
C ILE A 299 15.22 -2.56 20.13
N SER A 300 15.25 -2.22 21.41
CA SER A 300 16.40 -1.62 22.10
C SER A 300 16.79 -2.49 23.29
N MET A 301 18.05 -2.47 23.71
CA MET A 301 18.47 -3.17 24.92
C MET A 301 18.45 -2.20 26.11
N LYS A 302 17.76 -2.58 27.21
CA LYS A 302 17.82 -1.88 28.49
C LYS A 302 18.42 -2.83 29.53
N GLY A 303 19.74 -2.78 29.68
CA GLY A 303 20.51 -3.83 30.36
C GLY A 303 20.44 -5.14 29.57
N ASN A 304 20.17 -6.26 30.24
CA ASN A 304 20.05 -7.58 29.61
C ASN A 304 18.63 -7.93 29.12
N LYS A 305 17.70 -6.98 29.12
CA LYS A 305 16.30 -7.21 28.71
C LYS A 305 15.99 -6.42 27.43
N PRO A 306 15.32 -7.06 26.43
CA PRO A 306 14.82 -6.34 25.28
C PRO A 306 13.71 -5.38 25.71
N ASN A 307 13.82 -4.15 25.28
CA ASN A 307 12.83 -3.09 25.42
C ASN A 307 12.24 -2.80 24.05
N TYR A 308 10.98 -3.19 23.88
CA TYR A 308 10.23 -2.96 22.65
C TYR A 308 9.55 -1.60 22.70
N LYS A 309 9.74 -0.80 21.65
CA LYS A 309 9.02 0.46 21.47
C LYS A 309 8.69 0.63 20.00
N LEU A 310 7.40 0.71 19.69
CA LEU A 310 6.97 0.97 18.33
C LEU A 310 7.22 2.44 18.00
N GLN A 311 8.06 2.69 16.99
CA GLN A 311 8.37 4.04 16.55
C GLN A 311 8.08 4.16 15.05
N ALA A 312 7.09 4.98 14.71
CA ALA A 312 6.83 5.35 13.33
C ALA A 312 7.95 6.27 12.82
N PRO A 313 8.44 6.09 11.59
CA PRO A 313 9.38 7.03 11.00
C PRO A 313 8.72 8.41 10.83
N SER A 314 9.54 9.46 10.89
CA SER A 314 9.07 10.85 10.73
C SER A 314 8.75 11.21 9.28
N ASN A 315 9.40 10.53 8.34
CA ASN A 315 9.25 10.71 6.90
C ASN A 315 9.05 9.36 6.19
N PRO A 316 8.31 9.35 5.07
CA PRO A 316 8.21 8.18 4.22
C PRO A 316 9.54 7.68 3.70
N ARG A 317 9.64 6.36 3.56
CA ARG A 317 10.76 5.71 2.89
C ARG A 317 10.41 5.53 1.41
N MET A 318 11.08 6.30 0.57
CA MET A 318 10.86 6.29 -0.87
C MET A 318 11.68 5.16 -1.51
N TRP A 319 11.02 4.30 -2.27
CA TRP A 319 11.61 3.19 -3.00
C TRP A 319 11.36 3.36 -4.51
N SER A 320 12.45 3.38 -5.28
CA SER A 320 12.42 3.35 -6.74
C SER A 320 12.43 1.89 -7.19
N VAL A 321 11.43 1.50 -8.00
CA VAL A 321 11.23 0.12 -8.46
C VAL A 321 11.51 0.03 -9.95
N ALA A 322 12.28 -0.98 -10.35
CA ALA A 322 12.66 -1.26 -11.74
C ALA A 322 13.34 -0.08 -12.45
N SER A 323 14.10 0.73 -11.71
CA SER A 323 14.86 1.87 -12.25
C SER A 323 15.93 1.43 -13.25
N ASN A 324 16.56 0.28 -13.01
CA ASN A 324 17.51 -0.37 -13.90
C ASN A 324 16.89 -0.66 -15.28
N VAL A 325 15.69 -1.23 -15.31
CA VAL A 325 14.94 -1.50 -16.54
C VAL A 325 14.73 -0.22 -17.34
N GLY A 326 14.22 0.82 -16.69
CA GLY A 326 13.94 2.09 -17.35
C GLY A 326 15.21 2.78 -17.88
N LYS A 327 16.28 2.79 -17.07
CA LYS A 327 17.61 3.33 -17.46
C LYS A 327 18.12 2.61 -18.71
N ASN A 328 18.07 1.29 -18.72
CA ASN A 328 18.52 0.48 -19.85
C ASN A 328 17.71 0.75 -21.12
N LYS A 329 16.38 0.89 -21.00
CA LYS A 329 15.54 1.23 -22.16
C LYS A 329 15.89 2.61 -22.73
N ARG A 330 16.04 3.62 -21.87
CA ARG A 330 16.42 4.98 -22.30
C ARG A 330 17.78 4.99 -23.00
N LEU A 331 18.74 4.21 -22.49
CA LEU A 331 20.06 4.04 -23.12
C LEU A 331 19.95 3.37 -24.50
N TYR A 332 19.15 2.32 -24.63
CA TYR A 332 18.90 1.67 -25.91
C TYR A 332 18.28 2.64 -26.93
N ASP A 333 17.26 3.41 -26.53
CA ASP A 333 16.62 4.40 -27.42
C ASP A 333 17.60 5.47 -27.90
N LEU A 334 18.48 5.93 -27.00
CA LEU A 334 19.54 6.87 -27.34
C LEU A 334 20.49 6.26 -28.38
N ARG A 335 20.96 5.02 -28.18
CA ARG A 335 21.84 4.32 -29.12
C ARG A 335 21.21 4.13 -30.49
N LYS A 336 19.94 3.71 -30.53
CA LYS A 336 19.18 3.56 -31.78
C LYS A 336 19.08 4.89 -32.54
N THR A 337 18.84 5.98 -31.82
CA THR A 337 18.79 7.33 -32.41
C THR A 337 20.14 7.75 -33.02
N HIS A 338 21.26 7.20 -32.53
CA HIS A 338 22.61 7.46 -33.04
C HIS A 338 23.11 6.38 -34.03
N GLY A 339 22.23 5.53 -34.57
CA GLY A 339 22.58 4.56 -35.61
C GLY A 339 23.50 3.43 -35.15
N MET A 340 23.61 3.18 -33.84
CA MET A 340 24.39 2.06 -33.31
C MET A 340 23.57 0.77 -33.43
N GLU A 341 24.09 -0.21 -34.19
CA GLU A 341 23.49 -1.55 -34.29
C GLU A 341 23.69 -2.32 -32.98
N PHE A 342 22.58 -2.82 -32.43
CA PHE A 342 22.57 -3.79 -31.34
C PHE A 342 21.43 -4.77 -31.58
N THR A 343 21.62 -6.03 -31.16
CA THR A 343 20.51 -6.93 -30.91
C THR A 343 19.58 -6.27 -29.90
N SER A 344 18.28 -6.24 -30.22
CA SER A 344 17.26 -5.61 -29.38
C SER A 344 17.39 -6.11 -27.94
N PRO A 345 17.61 -5.25 -26.93
CA PRO A 345 17.23 -5.52 -25.57
C PRO A 345 15.75 -5.17 -25.45
N GLU A 346 14.93 -5.63 -26.40
CA GLU A 346 13.70 -6.27 -25.97
C GLU A 346 14.14 -7.26 -24.91
N LEU A 347 14.21 -6.77 -23.66
CA LEU A 347 13.80 -7.54 -22.51
C LEU A 347 12.59 -8.29 -23.05
N GLU A 348 12.82 -9.55 -23.38
CA GLU A 348 11.77 -10.47 -23.71
C GLU A 348 10.99 -10.61 -22.41
N TRP A 349 10.11 -9.65 -22.14
CA TRP A 349 9.04 -9.75 -21.15
C TRP A 349 8.10 -10.80 -21.72
N PHE A 350 8.50 -12.07 -21.71
CA PHE A 350 7.58 -13.15 -21.94
C PHE A 350 6.77 -13.29 -20.66
N ILE A 351 5.57 -12.74 -20.69
CA ILE A 351 4.50 -13.27 -19.87
C ILE A 351 4.19 -14.62 -20.50
N ASN A 352 4.55 -15.71 -19.84
CA ASN A 352 4.13 -17.00 -20.34
C ASN A 352 2.58 -17.03 -20.33
N ILE A 353 1.99 -17.89 -21.15
CA ILE A 353 0.54 -18.10 -21.31
C ILE A 353 -0.26 -18.31 -19.99
N ASN A 354 0.43 -18.50 -18.85
CA ASN A 354 -0.14 -18.67 -17.52
C ASN A 354 -0.10 -17.40 -16.64
N GLY A 355 0.45 -16.27 -17.11
CA GLY A 355 0.47 -15.01 -16.35
C GLY A 355 1.68 -14.84 -15.41
N GLU A 356 2.69 -15.71 -15.53
CA GLU A 356 3.93 -15.60 -14.77
C GLU A 356 4.86 -14.56 -15.41
N LEU A 357 5.39 -13.65 -14.59
CA LEU A 357 6.38 -12.66 -14.98
C LEU A 357 7.75 -13.35 -15.06
N GLU A 358 8.19 -13.78 -16.24
CA GLU A 358 9.53 -14.33 -16.40
C GLU A 358 10.46 -13.23 -16.93
N ILE A 359 11.37 -12.72 -16.07
CA ILE A 359 12.34 -11.69 -16.44
C ILE A 359 13.64 -12.36 -16.86
N LYS A 360 13.88 -12.48 -18.17
CA LYS A 360 15.24 -12.71 -18.67
C LYS A 360 15.99 -11.39 -18.66
N GLN A 361 16.86 -11.20 -17.66
CA GLN A 361 17.83 -10.12 -17.67
C GLN A 361 18.86 -10.40 -18.79
N PRO A 362 19.04 -9.50 -19.77
CA PRO A 362 20.17 -9.63 -20.70
C PRO A 362 21.48 -9.50 -19.90
N GLU A 363 22.52 -10.23 -20.29
CA GLU A 363 23.85 -10.13 -19.69
C GLU A 363 24.29 -8.66 -19.67
N PHE A 364 24.47 -8.12 -18.45
CA PHE A 364 24.71 -6.69 -18.26
C PHE A 364 26.16 -6.32 -18.46
N MET A 365 26.33 -5.15 -19.08
CA MET A 365 27.53 -4.32 -19.07
C MET A 365 27.77 -3.77 -17.64
N SER A 366 29.01 -3.81 -17.17
CA SER A 366 29.47 -3.30 -15.87
C SER A 366 29.32 -1.78 -15.73
N PHE A 367 29.36 -1.29 -14.49
CA PHE A 367 29.29 0.15 -14.20
C PHE A 367 30.49 0.91 -14.79
N GLU A 368 31.67 0.30 -14.86
CA GLU A 368 32.85 0.88 -15.52
C GLU A 368 32.63 1.08 -17.02
N GLU A 369 32.07 0.09 -17.72
CA GLU A 369 31.78 0.19 -19.16
C GLU A 369 30.72 1.28 -19.47
N MET A 370 29.79 1.53 -18.54
CA MET A 370 28.84 2.65 -18.63
C MET A 370 29.53 4.03 -18.56
N ILE A 371 30.49 4.20 -17.64
CA ILE A 371 31.24 5.46 -17.48
C ILE A 371 32.12 5.73 -18.71
N GLU A 372 32.77 4.70 -19.24
CA GLU A 372 33.64 4.80 -20.40
C GLU A 372 32.86 5.20 -21.67
N LEU A 373 31.62 4.72 -21.80
CA LEU A 373 30.71 5.12 -22.88
C LEU A 373 30.24 6.57 -22.77
N THR A 374 29.92 7.06 -21.57
CA THR A 374 29.56 8.48 -21.39
C THR A 374 30.71 9.44 -21.68
N ARG A 375 31.96 8.98 -21.57
CA ARG A 375 33.15 9.76 -21.91
C ARG A 375 33.48 9.77 -23.40
N SER A 376 33.02 8.76 -24.16
CA SER A 376 33.31 8.61 -25.58
C SER A 376 32.28 9.29 -26.51
N VAL A 377 31.12 9.67 -26.00
CA VAL A 377 30.14 10.50 -26.74
C VAL A 377 30.66 11.94 -26.84
N LYS A 378 31.34 12.26 -27.94
CA LYS A 378 31.55 13.66 -28.33
C LYS A 378 30.20 14.22 -28.76
N ILE A 379 29.68 15.17 -27.99
CA ILE A 379 28.51 15.97 -28.39
C ILE A 379 28.91 16.70 -29.69
N PRO A 380 28.25 16.47 -30.82
CA PRO A 380 28.45 17.30 -32.00
C PRO A 380 28.03 18.72 -31.64
N THR A 381 28.89 19.69 -31.95
CA THR A 381 28.64 21.12 -31.70
C THR A 381 27.58 21.66 -32.64
#